data_AF-X1C3H9-F1
#
_entry.id   AF-X1C3H9-F1
#
_cell.length_a   1.000
_cell.length_b   1.000
_cell.length_c   1.000
_cell.angle_alpha   90.00
_cell.angle_beta   90.00
_cell.angle_gamma   90.00
#
_symmetry.space_group_name_H-M   'P 1'
#
loop_
_entity.id
_entity.type
_entity.pdbx_description
1 polymer ?
#
loop_
_entity_poly.entity_id
_entity_poly.type
_entity_poly.pdbx_seq_one_letter_code
_entity_poly.pdbx_strand_id
1 'polypeptide(L)'
;MDAIMSEDYYSYGNIKLGYGNFELPPILIGTMFYQGQTLVDRKDELQFNESKARRRIDAQKSLASQYKLFDLVEISATTPNGMVKYLDFYLDHYNP
;
A
#
# COMPACT_ATOMS: atom_id res chain seq x y z
N MET A 1 29.64 -25.70 12.67
CA MET A 1 28.21 -26.08 12.64
C MET A 1 27.52 -24.83 12.12
N ASP A 2 27.43 -24.74 10.80
CA ASP A 2 26.92 -23.54 10.14
C ASP A 2 25.43 -23.45 10.45
N ALA A 3 25.01 -22.33 11.02
CA ALA A 3 23.60 -22.08 11.27
C ALA A 3 22.88 -22.10 9.92
N ILE A 4 21.90 -23.00 9.78
CA ILE A 4 20.95 -22.94 8.67
C ILE A 4 20.18 -21.64 8.87
N MET A 5 20.52 -20.59 8.13
CA MET A 5 19.76 -19.35 8.10
C MET A 5 18.39 -19.70 7.52
N SER A 6 17.39 -19.81 8.39
CA SER A 6 15.99 -19.73 7.98
C SER A 6 15.84 -18.40 7.25
N GLU A 7 15.17 -18.39 6.11
CA GLU A 7 14.93 -17.14 5.40
C GLU A 7 14.22 -16.14 6.32
N ASP A 8 14.91 -15.08 6.75
CA ASP A 8 14.40 -14.05 7.67
C ASP A 8 13.47 -13.05 6.95
N TYR A 9 12.65 -13.53 6.02
CA TYR A 9 11.75 -12.70 5.23
C TYR A 9 10.41 -13.39 4.91
N TYR A 10 9.37 -12.58 4.80
CA TYR A 10 8.06 -12.97 4.29
C TYR A 10 7.99 -12.68 2.78
N SER A 11 7.27 -13.53 2.04
CA SER A 11 7.04 -13.36 0.60
C SER A 11 5.58 -12.99 0.31
N TYR A 12 5.38 -11.97 -0.53
CA TYR A 12 4.08 -11.60 -1.09
C TYR A 12 4.26 -11.33 -2.59
N GLY A 13 3.74 -12.22 -3.43
CA GLY A 13 4.04 -12.17 -4.87
C GLY A 13 5.54 -12.22 -5.13
N ASN A 14 6.09 -11.17 -5.76
CA ASN A 14 7.52 -11.00 -6.01
C ASN A 14 8.24 -10.15 -4.95
N ILE A 15 7.55 -9.72 -3.90
CA ILE A 15 8.08 -8.87 -2.83
C ILE A 15 8.61 -9.75 -1.70
N LYS A 16 9.83 -9.46 -1.23
CA LYS A 16 10.43 -10.02 -0.03
C LYS A 16 10.49 -8.95 1.06
N LEU A 17 9.90 -9.23 2.23
CA LEU A 17 9.85 -8.34 3.38
C LEU A 17 10.60 -8.98 4.55
N GLY A 18 11.80 -8.47 4.85
CA GLY A 18 12.61 -8.91 6.00
C GLY A 18 12.83 -7.79 7.01
N TYR A 19 13.54 -8.11 8.10
CA TYR A 19 13.88 -7.15 9.15
C TYR A 19 15.37 -7.24 9.57
N GLY A 20 15.92 -6.15 10.09
CA GLY A 20 17.13 -6.17 10.93
C GLY A 20 18.49 -6.23 10.23
N ASN A 21 18.61 -6.74 9.00
CA ASN A 21 19.91 -6.96 8.35
C ASN A 21 20.22 -6.05 7.14
N PHE A 22 19.24 -5.28 6.65
CA PHE A 22 19.37 -4.39 5.48
C PHE A 22 19.81 -5.08 4.18
N GLU A 23 19.65 -6.40 4.06
CA GLU A 23 19.97 -7.17 2.84
C GLU A 23 18.94 -6.96 1.72
N LEU A 24 17.73 -6.53 2.10
CA LEU A 24 16.63 -6.23 1.19
C LEU A 24 16.48 -4.71 1.03
N PRO A 25 16.10 -4.21 -0.17
CA PRO A 25 15.81 -2.80 -0.35
C PRO A 25 14.60 -2.38 0.50
N PRO A 26 14.49 -1.10 0.87
CA PRO A 26 13.29 -0.61 1.53
C PRO A 26 12.06 -0.77 0.61
N ILE A 27 10.92 -1.04 1.24
CA ILE A 27 9.63 -1.10 0.55
C ILE A 27 8.89 0.20 0.84
N LEU A 28 8.34 0.82 -0.21
CA LEU A 28 7.50 2.00 -0.08
C LEU A 28 6.07 1.58 0.25
N ILE A 29 5.62 1.82 1.48
CA ILE A 29 4.23 1.56 1.89
C ILE A 29 3.52 2.90 2.04
N GLY A 30 2.59 3.21 1.14
CA GLY A 30 1.79 4.43 1.23
C GLY A 30 0.38 4.16 1.73
N THR A 31 -0.04 4.96 2.70
CA THR A 31 -1.36 4.85 3.32
C THR A 31 -2.41 5.67 2.56
N MET A 32 -3.53 5.03 2.24
CA MET A 32 -4.69 5.61 1.58
C MET A 32 -5.92 5.53 2.50
N PHE A 33 -6.79 6.54 2.39
CA PHE A 33 -8.09 6.64 3.09
C PHE A 33 -8.03 6.69 4.62
N TYR A 34 -6.86 7.01 5.19
CA TYR A 34 -6.72 7.23 6.63
C TYR A 34 -7.63 8.38 7.13
N GLN A 35 -7.97 8.32 8.42
CA GLN A 35 -8.88 9.29 9.04
C GLN A 35 -8.39 10.73 8.86
N GLY A 36 -9.26 11.61 8.37
CA GLY A 36 -8.94 13.02 8.14
C GLY A 36 -8.18 13.30 6.83
N GLN A 37 -7.95 12.29 5.98
CA GLN A 37 -7.39 12.52 4.66
C GLN A 37 -8.32 13.40 3.81
N THR A 38 -7.77 14.47 3.22
CA THR A 38 -8.54 15.50 2.51
C THR A 38 -9.24 15.05 1.23
N LEU A 39 -9.07 13.80 0.82
CA LEU A 39 -9.76 13.23 -0.34
C LEU A 39 -11.03 12.46 0.05
N VAL A 40 -11.20 12.08 1.32
CA VAL A 40 -12.43 11.46 1.85
C VAL A 40 -13.33 12.56 2.38
N ASP A 41 -14.62 12.49 2.10
CA ASP A 41 -15.58 13.46 2.63
C ASP A 41 -15.69 13.31 4.16
N ARG A 42 -15.81 14.44 4.86
CA ARG A 42 -15.80 14.47 6.34
C ARG A 42 -17.10 13.97 6.96
N LYS A 43 -18.19 13.98 6.20
CA LYS A 43 -19.55 13.62 6.64
C LYS A 43 -19.95 12.24 6.12
N ASP A 44 -19.39 11.80 5.00
CA ASP A 44 -19.67 10.50 4.39
C ASP A 44 -18.39 9.83 3.89
N GLU A 45 -17.89 8.85 4.63
CA GLU A 45 -16.67 8.13 4.27
C GLU A 45 -16.80 7.32 2.97
N LEU A 46 -18.02 7.02 2.51
CA LEU A 46 -18.23 6.33 1.23
C LEU A 46 -18.02 7.26 0.03
N GLN A 47 -17.95 8.58 0.27
CA GLN A 47 -17.66 9.59 -0.74
C GLN A 47 -16.20 10.02 -0.65
N PHE A 48 -15.45 9.80 -1.72
CA PHE A 48 -14.09 10.28 -1.83
C PHE A 48 -13.77 10.68 -3.26
N ASN A 49 -12.72 11.50 -3.42
CA ASN A 49 -12.28 11.93 -4.74
C ASN A 49 -11.40 10.86 -5.38
N GLU A 50 -12.02 10.00 -6.19
CA GLU A 50 -11.35 8.92 -6.93
C GLU A 50 -10.18 9.41 -7.79
N SER A 51 -10.33 10.53 -8.49
CA SER A 51 -9.25 11.08 -9.34
C SER A 51 -8.02 11.46 -8.52
N LYS A 52 -8.21 12.08 -7.35
CA LYS A 52 -7.12 12.39 -6.41
C LYS A 52 -6.52 11.11 -5.82
N ALA A 53 -7.35 10.10 -5.52
CA ALA A 53 -6.88 8.82 -5.01
C ALA A 53 -5.99 8.13 -6.05
N ARG A 54 -6.44 8.03 -7.31
CA ARG A 54 -5.63 7.47 -8.40
C ARG A 54 -4.32 8.20 -8.58
N ARG A 55 -4.38 9.53 -8.69
CA ARG A 55 -3.17 10.36 -8.84
C ARG A 55 -2.13 10.11 -7.73
N ARG A 56 -2.55 9.83 -6.48
CA ARG A 56 -1.63 9.53 -5.38
C ARG A 56 -1.01 8.14 -5.53
N ILE A 57 -1.81 7.13 -5.84
CA ILE A 57 -1.35 5.75 -6.04
C ILE A 57 -0.42 5.67 -7.26
N ASP A 58 -0.80 6.29 -8.38
CA ASP A 58 0.01 6.35 -9.60
C ASP A 58 1.35 7.06 -9.35
N ALA A 59 1.34 8.15 -8.57
CA ALA A 59 2.57 8.84 -8.20
C ALA A 59 3.48 7.95 -7.35
N GLN A 60 2.94 7.22 -6.37
CA GLN A 60 3.70 6.24 -5.59
C GLN A 60 4.34 5.17 -6.51
N LYS A 61 3.53 4.55 -7.38
CA LYS A 61 4.01 3.51 -8.30
C LYS A 61 5.09 4.02 -9.25
N SER A 62 4.91 5.24 -9.78
CA SER A 62 5.90 5.91 -10.62
C SER A 62 7.21 6.15 -9.86
N LEU A 63 7.14 6.61 -8.61
CA LEU A 63 8.33 6.87 -7.79
C LEU A 63 9.05 5.57 -7.40
N ALA A 64 8.29 4.54 -6.99
CA ALA A 64 8.84 3.23 -6.68
C ALA A 64 9.60 2.64 -7.89
N SER A 65 8.99 2.71 -9.08
CA SER A 65 9.63 2.31 -10.34
C SER A 65 10.90 3.12 -10.61
N GLN A 66 10.85 4.45 -10.49
CA GLN A 66 11.98 5.34 -10.73
C GLN A 66 13.18 5.02 -9.81
N TYR A 67 12.92 4.73 -8.54
CA TYR A 67 13.97 4.43 -7.55
C TYR A 67 14.25 2.94 -7.39
N LYS A 68 13.66 2.08 -8.23
CA LYS A 68 13.81 0.61 -8.19
C LYS A 68 13.45 0.02 -6.82
N LEU A 69 12.40 0.54 -6.21
CA LEU A 69 11.83 0.06 -4.95
C LEU A 69 10.57 -0.75 -5.25
N PHE A 70 10.26 -1.70 -4.36
CA PHE A 70 8.92 -2.30 -4.32
C PHE A 70 7.95 -1.34 -3.64
N ASP A 71 6.67 -1.41 -4.01
CA ASP A 71 5.60 -0.63 -3.38
C ASP A 71 4.45 -1.50 -2.88
N LEU A 72 3.83 -1.05 -1.79
CA LEU A 72 2.58 -1.57 -1.27
C LEU A 72 1.65 -0.40 -0.97
N VAL A 73 0.34 -0.63 -1.07
CA VAL A 73 -0.67 0.35 -0.65
C VAL A 73 -1.34 -0.18 0.62
N GLU A 74 -1.22 0.58 1.69
CA GLU A 74 -1.99 0.35 2.91
C GLU A 74 -3.34 1.04 2.76
N ILE A 75 -4.43 0.26 2.82
CA ILE A 75 -5.80 0.79 2.77
C ILE A 75 -6.32 0.84 4.21
N SER A 76 -6.62 2.04 4.69
CA SER A 76 -7.23 2.25 6.01
C SER A 76 -8.71 2.60 5.88
N ALA A 77 -9.52 2.27 6.88
CA ALA A 77 -10.90 2.73 6.96
C ALA A 77 -11.34 2.88 8.41
N THR A 78 -12.26 3.81 8.68
CA THR A 78 -12.87 3.99 10.00
C THR A 78 -14.08 3.10 10.24
N THR A 79 -14.67 2.54 9.19
CA THR A 79 -15.75 1.55 9.30
C THR A 79 -15.57 0.39 8.31
N PRO A 80 -16.27 -0.74 8.54
CA PRO A 80 -16.29 -1.86 7.60
C PRO A 80 -16.81 -1.49 6.20
N ASN A 81 -17.84 -0.64 6.10
CA ASN A 81 -18.42 -0.26 4.81
C ASN A 81 -17.44 0.60 4.00
N GLY A 82 -16.71 1.51 4.66
CA GLY A 82 -15.62 2.25 4.04
C GLY A 82 -14.54 1.33 3.49
N MET A 83 -14.12 0.32 4.27
CA MET A 83 -13.12 -0.66 3.84
C MET A 83 -13.55 -1.39 2.55
N VAL A 84 -14.79 -1.89 2.50
CA VAL A 84 -15.32 -2.56 1.29
C VAL A 84 -15.26 -1.61 0.10
N LYS A 85 -15.77 -0.38 0.25
CA LYS A 85 -15.81 0.61 -0.83
C LYS A 85 -14.41 0.98 -1.35
N TYR A 86 -13.43 1.11 -0.45
CA TYR A 86 -12.06 1.45 -0.81
C TYR A 86 -11.32 0.28 -1.46
N LEU A 87 -11.57 -0.94 -1.00
CA LEU A 87 -11.05 -2.16 -1.62
C LEU A 87 -11.63 -2.35 -3.02
N ASP A 88 -12.95 -2.20 -3.20
CA ASP A 88 -13.60 -2.26 -4.52
C ASP A 88 -12.95 -1.26 -5.48
N PHE A 89 -12.84 0.01 -5.06
CA PHE A 89 -12.18 1.03 -5.87
C PHE A 89 -10.73 0.66 -6.23
N TYR A 90 -9.96 0.15 -5.26
CA TYR A 90 -8.57 -0.21 -5.51
C TYR A 90 -8.46 -1.39 -6.47
N LEU A 91 -9.23 -2.46 -6.26
CA LEU A 91 -9.19 -3.68 -7.06
C LEU A 91 -9.78 -3.49 -8.47
N ASP A 92 -10.70 -2.53 -8.65
CA ASP A 92 -11.23 -2.15 -9.97
C ASP A 92 -10.18 -1.43 -10.84
N HIS A 93 -9.14 -0.85 -10.24
CA HIS A 93 -8.16 -0.01 -10.95
C HIS A 93 -6.72 -0.55 -10.92
N TYR A 94 -6.39 -1.41 -9.96
CA TYR A 94 -5.02 -1.91 -9.74
C TYR A 94 -5.00 -3.41 -9.54
N ASN A 95 -3.92 -4.03 -10.01
CA ASN A 95 -3.60 -5.42 -9.73
C ASN A 95 -2.51 -5.48 -8.65
N PRO A 96 -2.84 -5.85 -7.40
CA PRO A 96 -1.88 -5.97 -6.31
C PRO A 96 -0.91 -7.14 -6.47
#